data_AF-A0A7X1HIX5-F1
#
_entry.id   AF-A0A7X1HIX5-F1
#
_cell.length_a   1.000
_cell.length_b   1.000
_cell.length_c   1.000
_cell.angle_alpha   90.00
_cell.angle_beta   90.00
_cell.angle_gamma   90.00
#
_symmetry.space_group_name_H-M   'P 1'
#
loop_
_entity.id
_entity.type
_entity.pdbx_description
1 polymer ?
#
loop_
_entity_poly.entity_id
_entity_poly.type
_entity_poly.pdbx_seq_one_letter_code
_entity_poly.pdbx_strand_id
1 'polypeptide(L)'
;MLKKTISTIFLFSLFGCTTLPELTNPMAGSENANRITTSFDSENEILGIGSSKIGSSGTLIANGKASKEAKDKLKNKILEEEDIIFKSFLVSADPYIKKILSPALPDLMDYTATQLIQKSVEKDSWVENNKSYAAYTLSKTEILAESQNIFTQYIDDITSKLQIIKEGVVQ
;
A
#
# COMPACT_ATOMS: atom_id res chain seq x y z
N MET A 1 -69.98 4.72 -8.67
CA MET A 1 -69.46 6.06 -8.33
C MET A 1 -69.05 6.05 -6.86
N LEU A 2 -67.75 5.94 -6.57
CA LEU A 2 -67.23 6.03 -5.21
C LEU A 2 -66.12 7.08 -5.21
N LYS A 3 -66.37 8.19 -4.52
CA LYS A 3 -65.46 9.32 -4.38
C LYS A 3 -65.01 9.37 -2.92
N LYS A 4 -63.69 9.44 -2.75
CA LYS A 4 -62.96 10.25 -1.75
C LYS A 4 -63.05 9.74 -0.30
N THR A 5 -62.01 9.72 0.55
CA THR A 5 -60.63 10.25 0.48
C THR A 5 -59.89 9.90 1.79
N ILE A 6 -58.55 9.79 1.71
CA ILE A 6 -57.53 10.31 2.66
C ILE A 6 -57.39 9.56 4.01
N SER A 7 -56.20 9.23 4.52
CA SER A 7 -54.80 9.26 4.04
C SER A 7 -53.97 8.51 5.09
N THR A 8 -53.16 7.54 4.65
CA THR A 8 -52.30 6.73 5.51
C THR A 8 -50.95 7.42 5.66
N ILE A 9 -50.52 7.58 6.91
CA ILE A 9 -49.21 8.10 7.33
C ILE A 9 -48.11 7.20 6.76
N PHE A 10 -47.15 7.79 6.04
CA PHE A 10 -45.92 7.12 5.62
C PHE A 10 -44.74 7.80 6.32
N LEU A 11 -44.19 7.16 7.35
CA LEU A 11 -42.93 7.56 7.96
C LEU A 11 -41.78 7.23 7.00
N PHE A 12 -41.07 8.25 6.53
CA PHE A 12 -39.75 8.10 5.94
C PHE A 12 -38.71 7.99 7.06
N SER A 13 -38.21 6.78 7.31
CA SER A 13 -36.95 6.57 8.03
C SER A 13 -35.80 6.54 7.02
N LEU A 14 -35.11 7.67 6.88
CA LEU A 14 -33.79 7.74 6.24
C LEU A 14 -32.73 7.48 7.30
N PHE A 15 -32.27 6.24 7.41
CA PHE A 15 -30.98 5.90 8.01
C PHE A 15 -30.17 5.11 6.98
N GLY A 16 -29.60 5.84 6.02
CA GLY A 16 -28.52 5.34 5.17
C GLY A 16 -27.19 5.79 5.77
N CYS A 17 -26.73 5.14 6.83
CA CYS A 17 -25.34 5.25 7.26
C CYS A 17 -24.57 4.19 6.47
N THR A 18 -24.02 4.58 5.31
CA THR A 18 -23.06 3.72 4.61
C THR A 18 -21.80 3.67 5.46
N THR A 19 -21.59 2.55 6.14
CA THR A 19 -20.32 2.25 6.82
C THR A 19 -19.22 2.23 5.77
N LEU A 20 -18.35 3.24 5.81
CA LEU A 20 -17.00 3.17 5.25
C LEU A 20 -16.34 1.89 5.79
N PRO A 21 -15.48 1.19 5.01
CA PRO A 21 -14.74 0.07 5.55
C PRO A 21 -13.90 0.61 6.71
N GLU A 22 -14.24 0.20 7.94
CA GLU A 22 -13.37 0.42 9.08
C GLU A 22 -12.01 -0.18 8.71
N LEU A 23 -11.02 0.70 8.54
CA LEU A 23 -9.62 0.34 8.69
C LEU A 23 -9.54 -0.39 10.03
N THR A 24 -9.42 -1.71 9.96
CA THR A 24 -9.39 -2.57 11.14
C THR A 24 -8.05 -2.31 11.80
N ASN A 25 -7.98 -1.25 12.60
CA ASN A 25 -6.83 -0.93 13.41
C ASN A 25 -6.89 -1.89 14.62
N PRO A 26 -5.95 -2.82 14.79
CA PRO A 26 -5.96 -3.79 15.89
C PRO A 26 -5.76 -3.16 17.29
N MET A 27 -5.92 -1.84 17.41
CA MET A 27 -5.62 -0.98 18.55
C MET A 27 -6.79 -0.06 18.97
N ALA A 28 -8.02 -0.30 18.50
CA ALA A 28 -9.16 0.52 18.87
C ALA A 28 -9.29 0.67 20.40
N GLY A 29 -9.00 1.87 20.92
CA GLY A 29 -9.15 2.24 22.33
C GLY A 29 -7.88 2.38 23.19
N SER A 30 -6.66 2.23 22.66
CA SER A 30 -5.41 2.46 23.45
C SER A 30 -4.80 3.85 23.24
N GLU A 31 -4.14 4.40 24.27
CA GLU A 31 -3.43 5.70 24.21
C GLU A 31 -2.33 5.69 23.13
N ASN A 32 -1.71 4.53 22.90
CA ASN A 32 -0.72 4.34 21.85
C ASN A 32 -1.32 4.33 20.45
N ALA A 33 -2.60 3.93 20.31
CA ALA A 33 -3.33 4.02 19.04
C ALA A 33 -3.47 5.47 18.60
N ASN A 34 -3.79 6.35 19.57
CA ASN A 34 -3.88 7.78 19.36
C ASN A 34 -2.51 8.42 19.06
N ARG A 35 -1.39 7.92 19.62
CA ARG A 35 -0.04 8.43 19.29
C ARG A 35 0.34 8.19 17.82
N ILE A 36 0.01 7.04 17.27
CA ILE A 36 0.36 6.70 15.89
C ILE A 36 -0.57 7.42 14.91
N THR A 37 -1.87 7.48 15.19
CA THR A 37 -2.83 8.16 14.31
C THR A 37 -2.65 9.68 14.27
N THR A 38 -2.07 10.29 15.31
CA THR A 38 -1.81 11.75 15.35
C THR A 38 -0.50 12.17 14.68
N SER A 39 0.45 11.24 14.52
CA SER A 39 1.76 11.50 13.90
C SER A 39 1.88 10.95 12.47
N PHE A 40 0.88 10.19 12.03
CA PHE A 40 0.76 9.62 10.70
C PHE A 40 -0.01 10.55 9.78
N ASP A 41 0.64 10.97 8.70
CA ASP A 41 -0.03 11.70 7.63
C ASP A 41 -0.61 10.71 6.61
N SER A 42 -1.89 10.35 6.78
CA SER A 42 -2.54 9.38 5.90
C SER A 42 -2.68 9.83 4.44
N GLU A 43 -2.59 11.15 4.18
CA GLU A 43 -2.66 11.69 2.84
C GLU A 43 -1.34 11.42 2.11
N ASN A 44 -0.19 11.58 2.79
CA ASN A 44 1.13 11.54 2.18
C ASN A 44 2.00 10.32 2.54
N GLU A 45 1.61 9.52 3.52
CA GLU A 45 2.34 8.33 3.98
C GLU A 45 1.45 7.08 3.95
N ILE A 46 2.09 5.93 3.89
CA ILE A 46 1.48 4.62 4.20
C ILE A 46 2.13 4.04 5.45
N LEU A 47 1.37 3.25 6.21
CA LEU A 47 1.74 2.76 7.53
C LEU A 47 1.58 1.24 7.64
N GLY A 48 2.61 0.59 8.16
CA GLY A 48 2.58 -0.82 8.58
C GLY A 48 2.78 -0.94 10.08
N ILE A 49 1.85 -1.63 10.76
CA ILE A 49 1.94 -1.91 12.21
C ILE A 49 2.04 -3.42 12.44
N GLY A 50 3.10 -3.84 13.10
CA GLY A 50 3.34 -5.21 13.52
C GLY A 50 3.29 -5.37 15.03
N SER A 51 3.07 -6.60 15.51
CA SER A 51 3.02 -6.91 16.93
C SER A 51 3.49 -8.33 17.25
N SER A 52 4.19 -8.52 18.35
CA SER A 52 4.61 -9.85 18.78
C SER A 52 4.46 -10.05 20.28
N LYS A 53 3.96 -11.22 20.69
CA LYS A 53 3.86 -11.56 22.11
C LYS A 53 5.25 -11.70 22.71
N ILE A 54 5.45 -11.09 23.88
CA ILE A 54 6.67 -11.26 24.67
C ILE A 54 6.60 -12.65 25.31
N GLY A 55 7.43 -13.55 24.80
CA GLY A 55 7.56 -14.93 25.29
C GLY A 55 8.82 -15.12 26.13
N SER A 56 9.20 -16.38 26.35
CA SER A 56 10.42 -16.74 27.11
C SER A 56 11.71 -16.19 26.50
N SER A 57 11.73 -15.93 25.19
CA SER A 57 12.87 -15.31 24.49
C SER A 57 13.04 -13.81 24.77
N GLY A 58 12.14 -13.21 25.55
CA GLY A 58 12.24 -11.82 26.01
C GLY A 58 11.85 -10.76 24.97
N THR A 59 11.90 -9.51 25.40
CA THR A 59 11.41 -8.33 24.67
C THR A 59 12.23 -8.03 23.41
N LEU A 60 13.55 -8.28 23.41
CA LEU A 60 14.40 -8.05 22.24
C LEU A 60 13.92 -8.84 21.01
N ILE A 61 13.64 -10.13 21.20
CA ILE A 61 13.15 -11.00 20.13
C ILE A 61 11.72 -10.63 19.72
N ALA A 62 10.87 -10.24 20.68
CA ALA A 62 9.53 -9.77 20.38
C ALA A 62 9.54 -8.47 19.56
N ASN A 63 10.42 -7.52 19.87
CA ASN A 63 10.61 -6.28 19.12
C ASN A 63 11.05 -6.56 17.68
N GLY A 64 12.05 -7.44 17.50
CA GLY A 64 12.50 -7.84 16.16
C GLY A 64 11.39 -8.49 15.33
N LYS A 65 10.57 -9.35 15.94
CA LYS A 65 9.40 -9.96 15.27
C LYS A 65 8.32 -8.94 14.93
N ALA A 66 8.02 -8.01 15.83
CA ALA A 66 7.05 -6.94 15.60
C ALA A 66 7.52 -6.02 14.47
N SER A 67 8.80 -5.63 14.44
CA SER A 67 9.39 -4.85 13.35
C SER A 67 9.31 -5.58 12.01
N LYS A 68 9.66 -6.88 11.98
CA LYS A 68 9.52 -7.69 10.77
C LYS A 68 8.07 -7.71 10.26
N GLU A 69 7.11 -8.02 11.13
CA GLU A 69 5.70 -8.04 10.73
C GLU A 69 5.20 -6.66 10.26
N ALA A 70 5.65 -5.58 10.89
CA ALA A 70 5.33 -4.22 10.50
C ALA A 70 5.82 -3.93 9.07
N LYS A 71 7.06 -4.32 8.77
CA LYS A 71 7.66 -4.18 7.44
C LYS A 71 6.99 -5.07 6.40
N ASP A 72 6.64 -6.31 6.75
CA ASP A 72 5.92 -7.22 5.84
C ASP A 72 4.54 -6.62 5.47
N LYS A 73 3.81 -6.07 6.46
CA LYS A 73 2.54 -5.37 6.21
C LYS A 73 2.71 -4.08 5.42
N LEU A 74 3.77 -3.32 5.67
CA LEU A 74 4.10 -2.12 4.90
C LEU A 74 4.42 -2.48 3.44
N LYS A 75 5.18 -3.56 3.20
CA LYS A 75 5.50 -4.05 1.85
C LYS A 75 4.22 -4.37 1.06
N ASN A 76 3.24 -5.02 1.67
CA ASN A 76 1.96 -5.29 0.99
C ASN A 76 1.23 -4.01 0.57
N LYS A 77 1.24 -2.98 1.42
CA LYS A 77 0.66 -1.66 1.06
C LYS A 77 1.44 -0.95 -0.05
N ILE A 78 2.77 -1.08 -0.08
CA ILE A 78 3.58 -0.58 -1.18
C ILE A 78 3.16 -1.24 -2.49
N LEU A 79 3.02 -2.57 -2.50
CA LEU A 79 2.58 -3.32 -3.69
C LEU A 79 1.19 -2.89 -4.19
N GLU A 80 0.27 -2.56 -3.28
CA GLU A 80 -1.06 -2.03 -3.63
C GLU A 80 -0.96 -0.66 -4.34
N GLU A 81 -0.13 0.26 -3.84
CA GLU A 81 0.11 1.56 -4.47
C GLU A 81 0.84 1.40 -5.82
N GLU A 82 1.85 0.53 -5.87
CA GLU A 82 2.62 0.25 -7.08
C GLU A 82 1.76 -0.34 -8.19
N ASP A 83 0.80 -1.22 -7.88
CA ASP A 83 -0.11 -1.80 -8.87
C ASP A 83 -0.85 -0.69 -9.65
N ILE A 84 -1.30 0.34 -8.94
CA ILE A 84 -1.97 1.51 -9.53
C ILE A 84 -0.97 2.33 -10.34
N ILE A 85 0.19 2.63 -9.76
CA ILE A 85 1.23 3.47 -10.37
C ILE A 85 1.75 2.85 -11.68
N PHE A 86 2.20 1.59 -11.66
CA PHE A 86 2.72 0.91 -12.84
C PHE A 86 1.66 0.75 -13.94
N LYS A 87 0.41 0.44 -13.58
CA LYS A 87 -0.69 0.43 -14.57
C LYS A 87 -0.93 1.80 -15.17
N SER A 88 -0.77 2.88 -14.39
CA SER A 88 -0.94 4.25 -14.88
C SER A 88 0.10 4.61 -15.96
N PHE A 89 1.34 4.11 -15.83
CA PHE A 89 2.40 4.35 -16.82
C PHE A 89 2.07 3.74 -18.19
N LEU A 90 1.26 2.68 -18.21
CA LEU A 90 0.82 2.05 -19.45
C LEU A 90 -0.39 2.73 -20.08
N VAL A 91 -1.07 3.68 -19.44
CA VAL A 91 -2.32 4.27 -19.96
C VAL A 91 -2.13 4.86 -21.36
N SER A 92 -1.05 5.61 -21.57
CA SER A 92 -0.72 6.26 -22.85
C SER A 92 -0.17 5.31 -23.92
N ALA A 93 0.17 4.07 -23.56
CA ALA A 93 0.70 3.08 -24.49
C ALA A 93 -0.41 2.47 -25.36
N ASP A 94 -0.11 2.21 -26.63
CA ASP A 94 -1.00 1.46 -27.52
C ASP A 94 -1.09 -0.03 -27.10
N PRO A 95 -2.07 -0.80 -27.62
CA PRO A 95 -2.24 -2.20 -27.25
C PRO A 95 -1.04 -3.10 -27.53
N TYR A 96 -0.25 -2.81 -28.57
CA TYR A 96 0.94 -3.59 -28.91
C TYR A 96 2.05 -3.35 -27.87
N ILE A 97 2.32 -2.09 -27.53
CA ILE A 97 3.29 -1.74 -26.49
C ILE A 97 2.87 -2.31 -25.13
N LYS A 98 1.58 -2.23 -24.77
CA LYS A 98 1.05 -2.87 -23.55
C LYS A 98 1.35 -4.36 -23.50
N LYS A 99 1.19 -5.08 -24.61
CA LYS A 99 1.48 -6.52 -24.68
C LYS A 99 2.95 -6.83 -24.41
N ILE A 100 3.86 -5.93 -24.77
CA ILE A 100 5.30 -6.09 -24.54
C ILE A 100 5.65 -5.80 -23.07
N LEU A 101 5.10 -4.73 -22.48
CA LEU A 101 5.52 -4.23 -21.18
C LEU A 101 4.78 -4.88 -19.99
N SER A 102 3.49 -5.16 -20.12
CA SER A 102 2.66 -5.69 -19.03
C SER A 102 3.20 -6.95 -18.34
N PRO A 103 3.81 -7.93 -19.05
CA PRO A 103 4.31 -9.15 -18.42
C PRO A 103 5.38 -8.93 -17.35
N ALA A 104 6.14 -7.82 -17.42
CA ALA A 104 7.21 -7.54 -16.47
C ALA A 104 6.73 -6.78 -15.22
N LEU A 105 5.51 -6.23 -15.23
CA LEU A 105 5.04 -5.39 -14.12
C LEU A 105 5.13 -6.08 -12.75
N PRO A 106 4.73 -7.36 -12.57
CA PRO A 106 4.83 -8.02 -11.27
C PRO A 106 6.27 -8.06 -10.73
N ASP A 107 7.24 -8.31 -11.61
CA ASP A 107 8.66 -8.38 -11.24
C ASP A 107 9.21 -6.98 -10.90
N LEU A 108 8.82 -5.96 -11.67
CA LEU A 108 9.19 -4.57 -11.39
C LEU A 108 8.61 -4.09 -10.06
N MET A 109 7.36 -4.44 -9.75
CA MET A 109 6.72 -4.12 -8.47
C MET A 109 7.44 -4.81 -7.31
N ASP A 110 7.65 -6.13 -7.36
CA ASP A 110 8.32 -6.83 -6.24
C ASP A 110 9.76 -6.31 -6.01
N TYR A 111 10.48 -6.01 -7.09
CA TYR A 111 11.80 -5.39 -7.00
C TYR A 111 11.72 -4.01 -6.35
N THR A 112 10.83 -3.14 -6.82
CA THR A 112 10.66 -1.76 -6.31
C THR A 112 10.24 -1.77 -4.84
N ALA A 113 9.24 -2.57 -4.46
CA ALA A 113 8.82 -2.72 -3.08
C ALA A 113 9.95 -3.22 -2.16
N THR A 114 10.82 -4.10 -2.67
CA THR A 114 11.98 -4.60 -1.92
C THR A 114 13.07 -3.54 -1.72
N GLN A 115 13.22 -2.59 -2.64
CA GLN A 115 14.10 -1.42 -2.43
C GLN A 115 13.46 -0.43 -1.45
N LEU A 116 12.19 -0.12 -1.64
CA LEU A 116 11.45 0.87 -0.85
C LEU A 116 11.32 0.47 0.63
N ILE A 117 11.14 -0.82 0.94
CA ILE A 117 11.03 -1.26 2.33
C ILE A 117 12.32 -1.00 3.14
N GLN A 118 13.47 -0.95 2.47
CA GLN A 118 14.75 -0.61 3.10
C GLN A 118 14.84 0.87 3.49
N LYS A 119 14.07 1.73 2.82
CA LYS A 119 13.96 3.18 3.08
C LYS A 119 12.88 3.53 4.12
N SER A 120 12.09 2.55 4.56
CA SER A 120 11.04 2.77 5.55
C SER A 120 11.58 3.32 6.88
N VAL A 121 10.83 4.23 7.49
CA VAL A 121 11.19 4.90 8.74
C VAL A 121 10.38 4.30 9.89
N GLU A 122 11.05 3.93 10.98
CA GLU A 122 10.36 3.58 12.22
C GLU A 122 9.79 4.86 12.84
N LYS A 123 8.47 4.94 12.97
CA LYS A 123 7.80 6.07 13.64
C LYS A 123 7.69 5.85 15.14
N ASP A 124 7.42 4.62 15.55
CA ASP A 124 7.23 4.29 16.96
C ASP A 124 7.43 2.80 17.24
N SER A 125 7.80 2.49 18.47
CA SER A 125 7.79 1.14 19.03
C SER A 125 7.48 1.19 20.53
N TRP A 126 6.61 0.30 20.97
CA TRP A 126 6.14 0.28 22.37
C TRP A 126 5.80 -1.13 22.82
N VAL A 127 5.63 -1.28 24.14
CA VAL A 127 5.19 -2.53 24.76
C VAL A 127 3.89 -2.27 25.50
N GLU A 128 2.90 -3.12 25.24
CA GLU A 128 1.59 -3.03 25.87
C GLU A 128 1.01 -4.46 26.01
N ASN A 129 0.40 -4.78 27.16
CA ASN A 129 -0.29 -6.04 27.38
C ASN A 129 0.52 -7.31 27.01
N ASN A 130 1.80 -7.34 27.41
CA ASN A 130 2.74 -8.43 27.11
C ASN A 130 2.95 -8.67 25.59
N LYS A 131 2.84 -7.62 24.78
CA LYS A 131 3.18 -7.60 23.37
C LYS A 131 4.09 -6.41 23.07
N SER A 132 5.06 -6.64 22.21
CA SER A 132 5.83 -5.59 21.54
C SER A 132 5.13 -5.18 20.26
N TYR A 133 5.19 -3.90 19.94
CA TYR A 133 4.63 -3.34 18.73
C TYR A 133 5.69 -2.48 18.02
N ALA A 134 5.57 -2.38 16.69
CA ALA A 134 6.39 -1.50 15.88
C ALA A 134 5.56 -0.90 14.74
N ALA A 135 5.81 0.36 14.43
CA ALA A 135 5.16 1.12 13.37
C ALA A 135 6.21 1.66 12.40
N TYR A 136 6.06 1.32 11.12
CA TYR A 136 6.92 1.80 10.04
C TYR A 136 6.09 2.55 9.01
N THR A 137 6.65 3.63 8.47
CA THR A 137 6.02 4.42 7.41
C THR A 137 6.92 4.58 6.20
N LEU A 138 6.29 4.91 5.08
CA LEU A 138 6.95 5.33 3.85
C LEU A 138 6.10 6.41 3.17
N SER A 139 6.76 7.38 2.53
CA SER A 139 6.06 8.44 1.81
C SER A 139 5.52 7.95 0.46
N LYS A 140 4.30 8.31 0.10
CA LYS A 140 3.71 8.01 -1.21
C LYS A 140 4.46 8.68 -2.36
N THR A 141 5.06 9.85 -2.12
CA THR A 141 5.88 10.53 -3.14
C THR A 141 7.17 9.76 -3.41
N GLU A 142 7.73 9.12 -2.39
CA GLU A 142 8.91 8.26 -2.52
C GLU A 142 8.59 6.97 -3.28
N ILE A 143 7.42 6.36 -3.01
CA ILE A 143 6.92 5.22 -3.79
C ILE A 143 6.83 5.59 -5.26
N LEU A 144 6.15 6.70 -5.58
CA LEU A 144 6.01 7.19 -6.96
C LEU A 144 7.36 7.42 -7.63
N ALA A 145 8.27 8.12 -6.95
CA ALA A 145 9.59 8.46 -7.49
C ALA A 145 10.43 7.21 -7.79
N GLU A 146 10.44 6.23 -6.89
CA GLU A 146 11.18 4.98 -7.12
C GLU A 146 10.53 4.14 -8.23
N SER A 147 9.20 4.03 -8.27
CA SER A 147 8.51 3.32 -9.35
C SER A 147 8.78 3.96 -10.72
N GLN A 148 8.80 5.29 -10.80
CA GLN A 148 9.18 6.02 -12.03
C GLN A 148 10.61 5.68 -12.45
N ASN A 149 11.56 5.77 -11.51
CA ASN A 149 12.97 5.48 -11.76
C ASN A 149 13.16 4.05 -12.30
N ILE A 150 12.58 3.06 -11.62
CA ILE A 150 12.69 1.65 -12.03
C ILE A 150 12.01 1.40 -13.38
N PHE A 151 10.83 1.97 -13.61
CA PHE A 151 10.15 1.80 -14.89
C PHE A 151 10.93 2.42 -16.06
N THR A 152 11.50 3.62 -15.88
CA THR A 152 12.35 4.25 -16.90
C THR A 152 13.58 3.39 -17.21
N GLN A 153 14.29 2.88 -16.20
CA GLN A 153 15.44 2.00 -16.41
C GLN A 153 15.06 0.72 -17.19
N TYR A 154 13.88 0.15 -16.91
CA TYR A 154 13.35 -0.99 -17.65
C TYR A 154 13.09 -0.67 -19.13
N ILE A 155 12.50 0.50 -19.42
CA ILE A 155 12.27 0.95 -20.79
C ILE A 155 13.58 1.18 -21.54
N ASP A 156 14.59 1.75 -20.87
CA ASP A 156 15.91 1.98 -21.45
C ASP A 156 16.59 0.65 -21.83
N ASP A 157 16.51 -0.36 -20.96
CA ASP A 157 17.03 -1.71 -21.22
C ASP A 157 16.33 -2.37 -22.43
N ILE A 158 15.00 -2.27 -22.53
CA ILE A 158 14.27 -2.79 -23.69
C ILE A 158 14.67 -2.06 -24.97
N THR A 159 14.71 -0.74 -24.92
CA THR A 159 15.10 0.10 -26.07
C THR A 159 16.48 -0.29 -26.59
N SER A 160 17.44 -0.47 -25.68
CA SER A 160 18.80 -0.91 -26.00
C SER A 160 18.81 -2.28 -26.68
N LYS A 161 18.08 -3.26 -26.14
CA LYS A 161 17.97 -4.61 -26.74
C LYS A 161 17.36 -4.59 -28.14
N LEU A 162 16.32 -3.79 -28.36
CA LEU A 162 15.69 -3.64 -29.67
C LEU A 162 16.64 -2.95 -30.68
N GLN A 163 17.41 -1.97 -30.24
CA GLN A 163 18.40 -1.29 -31.08
C GLN A 163 19.51 -2.27 -31.54
N ILE A 164 20.01 -3.13 -30.65
CA ILE A 164 20.98 -4.17 -30.99
C ILE A 164 20.41 -5.12 -32.07
N ILE A 165 19.15 -5.55 -31.92
CA ILE A 165 18.49 -6.41 -32.93
C ILE A 165 18.39 -5.69 -34.27
N LYS A 166 17.99 -4.41 -34.27
CA LYS A 166 17.88 -3.59 -35.48
C LYS A 166 19.21 -3.47 -36.21
N GLU A 167 20.29 -3.21 -35.49
CA GLU A 167 21.64 -3.09 -36.07
C GLU A 167 22.12 -4.41 -36.68
N GLY A 168 21.80 -5.55 -36.06
CA GLY A 168 22.14 -6.88 -36.60
C GLY A 168 21.40 -7.26 -37.89
N VAL A 169 20.26 -6.65 -38.21
CA VAL A 169 19.53 -6.88 -39.49
C VAL A 169 20.16 -6.10 -40.65
N VAL A 170 20.85 -5.00 -40.36
CA VAL A 170 21.45 -4.12 -41.38
C VAL A 170 22.86 -4.61 -41.79
N GLN A 171 23.40 -5.61 -41.09
CA GLN A 171 24.66 -6.30 -41.41
C GLN A 171 24.44 -7.43 -42.42
#